data_AF-A0A0D3ILW1-F1
#
_entry.id   AF-A0A0D3ILW1-F1
#
_cell.length_a   1.000
_cell.length_b   1.000
_cell.length_c   1.000
_cell.angle_alpha   90.00
_cell.angle_beta   90.00
_cell.angle_gamma   90.00
#
_symmetry.space_group_name_H-M   'P 1'
#
loop_
_entity.id
_entity.type
_entity.pdbx_description
1 polymer ?
#
loop_
_entity_poly.entity_id
_entity_poly.type
_entity_poly.pdbx_seq_one_letter_code
_entity_poly.pdbx_strand_id
1 'polypeptide(L)'
;MRRVEVATGAVTTIAGSGEDGDADGVGDTAEFNNPSGLAISPDGDALFVADNGNRKIRRVEVATGEVTTVAGSGTEGSADGMGDAAEFDGPDEVALSPDGSTLLVNCNGGLRQVCVAAPPPPPSFAPIVVPPSTLAADFAKTRGDASLPEGKVAFLVGDDEERIDDVSKCVICARSPVFRTMFGIGMKERDAAEVTVSHTDLASFTALVDYLLSDKFDLGEEGGRAQRALDLRELAQMYQVPRLELLCAQALQEVVAPATAVPLLEAAHTTGDGRLLAQCRRYVADHAAEVRASGGVEQLRDFGVAELKGTVAARDAELEKVRAEVAERA
;
A
#
# COMPACT_ATOMS: atom_id res chain seq x y z
N MET A 1 8.77 -27.85 -28.28
CA MET A 1 9.48 -26.55 -28.11
C MET A 1 10.98 -26.77 -28.00
N ARG A 2 11.79 -25.98 -28.73
CA ARG A 2 13.27 -26.09 -28.70
C ARG A 2 13.90 -24.85 -28.08
N ARG A 3 14.92 -25.04 -27.24
CA ARG A 3 15.82 -24.00 -26.74
C ARG A 3 17.08 -23.99 -27.58
N VAL A 4 17.58 -22.82 -27.95
CA VAL A 4 18.87 -22.66 -28.61
C VAL A 4 19.78 -21.83 -27.72
N GLU A 5 20.92 -22.40 -27.32
CA GLU A 5 21.97 -21.65 -26.62
C GLU A 5 22.72 -20.78 -27.64
N VAL A 6 22.57 -19.46 -27.53
CA VAL A 6 23.09 -18.51 -28.54
C VAL A 6 24.62 -18.57 -28.69
N ALA A 7 25.34 -18.82 -27.59
CA ALA A 7 26.81 -18.86 -27.60
C ALA A 7 27.38 -20.09 -28.32
N THR A 8 26.66 -21.22 -28.32
CA THR A 8 27.16 -22.52 -28.81
C THR A 8 26.37 -23.06 -29.99
N GLY A 9 25.15 -22.57 -30.21
CA GLY A 9 24.18 -23.13 -31.14
C GLY A 9 23.56 -24.46 -30.65
N ALA A 10 23.80 -24.88 -29.42
CA ALA A 10 23.25 -26.12 -28.88
C ALA A 10 21.72 -26.05 -28.82
N VAL A 11 21.05 -27.09 -29.34
CA VAL A 11 19.58 -27.18 -29.37
C VAL A 11 19.10 -28.26 -28.41
N THR A 12 18.23 -27.92 -27.47
CA THR A 12 17.59 -28.87 -26.56
C THR A 12 16.08 -28.78 -26.63
N THR A 13 15.36 -29.85 -26.28
CA THR A 13 13.89 -29.79 -26.09
C THR A 13 13.61 -29.25 -24.68
N ILE A 14 12.69 -28.29 -24.57
CA ILE A 14 12.17 -27.85 -23.26
C ILE A 14 10.94 -28.67 -22.89
N ALA A 15 9.97 -28.75 -23.82
CA ALA A 15 8.71 -29.48 -23.66
C ALA A 15 8.12 -29.87 -25.01
N GLY A 16 7.26 -30.88 -25.03
CA GLY A 16 6.56 -31.39 -26.21
C GLY A 16 7.03 -32.77 -26.64
N SER A 17 6.12 -33.74 -26.71
CA SER A 17 6.35 -35.11 -27.18
C SER A 17 6.68 -35.19 -28.67
N GLY A 18 6.21 -34.23 -29.45
CA GLY A 18 6.27 -34.24 -30.92
C GLY A 18 5.05 -34.89 -31.58
N GLU A 19 4.08 -35.37 -30.80
CA GLU A 19 2.77 -35.80 -31.26
C GLU A 19 1.72 -34.71 -30.98
N ASP A 20 0.72 -34.61 -31.86
CA ASP A 20 -0.41 -33.69 -31.66
C ASP A 20 -1.30 -34.21 -30.53
N GLY A 21 -1.48 -33.41 -29.49
CA GLY A 21 -2.30 -33.73 -28.32
C GLY A 21 -2.37 -32.54 -27.37
N ASP A 22 -3.08 -32.68 -26.25
CA ASP A 22 -3.34 -31.57 -25.33
C ASP A 22 -2.90 -31.83 -23.87
N ALA A 23 -2.18 -32.93 -23.62
CA ALA A 23 -1.75 -33.33 -22.29
C ALA A 23 -0.80 -32.30 -21.64
N ASP A 24 -1.16 -31.84 -20.43
CA ASP A 24 -0.20 -31.21 -19.52
C ASP A 24 0.81 -32.25 -19.01
N GLY A 25 2.01 -31.82 -18.63
CA GLY A 25 3.08 -32.74 -18.24
C GLY A 25 4.45 -32.09 -18.19
N VAL A 26 5.50 -32.88 -17.99
CA VAL A 26 6.89 -32.39 -17.88
C VAL A 26 7.70 -32.87 -19.08
N GLY A 27 8.33 -31.93 -19.78
CA GLY A 27 9.22 -32.23 -20.89
C GLY A 27 8.49 -32.93 -22.03
N ASP A 28 8.95 -34.12 -22.39
CA ASP A 28 8.45 -34.89 -23.53
C ASP A 28 7.11 -35.60 -23.25
N THR A 29 6.56 -35.50 -22.03
CA THR A 29 5.20 -36.02 -21.74
C THR A 29 4.11 -34.99 -21.98
N ALA A 30 4.47 -33.72 -22.17
CA ALA A 30 3.51 -32.68 -22.52
C ALA A 30 3.23 -32.73 -24.03
N GLU A 31 2.00 -32.47 -24.42
CA GLU A 31 1.58 -32.48 -25.81
C GLU A 31 1.01 -31.11 -26.20
N PHE A 32 1.28 -30.71 -27.43
CA PHE A 32 0.79 -29.46 -28.02
C PHE A 32 0.19 -29.78 -29.38
N ASN A 33 -0.71 -28.94 -29.87
CA ASN A 33 -1.29 -29.08 -31.19
C ASN A 33 -1.18 -27.74 -31.93
N ASN A 34 -0.29 -27.70 -32.93
CA ASN A 34 -0.01 -26.52 -33.74
C ASN A 34 0.25 -25.22 -32.92
N PRO A 35 1.20 -25.21 -31.96
CA PRO A 35 1.48 -24.01 -31.19
C PRO A 35 2.02 -22.88 -32.09
N SER A 36 1.47 -21.67 -31.94
CA SER A 36 1.60 -20.58 -32.92
C SER A 36 2.35 -19.35 -32.37
N GLY A 37 2.18 -19.04 -31.08
CA GLY A 37 2.72 -17.83 -30.45
C GLY A 37 3.41 -18.12 -29.11
N LEU A 38 4.44 -17.32 -28.79
CA LEU A 38 5.25 -17.46 -27.59
C LEU A 38 5.58 -16.10 -26.94
N ALA A 39 5.46 -16.02 -25.62
CA ALA A 39 5.96 -14.90 -24.81
C ALA A 39 6.75 -15.44 -23.62
N ILE A 40 7.83 -14.76 -23.22
CA ILE A 40 8.62 -15.11 -22.03
C ILE A 40 8.33 -14.11 -20.91
N SER A 41 8.32 -14.61 -19.67
CA SER A 41 8.21 -13.76 -18.48
C SER A 41 9.42 -12.83 -18.32
N PRO A 42 9.27 -11.66 -17.66
CA PRO A 42 10.37 -10.71 -17.47
C PRO A 42 11.55 -11.27 -16.67
N ASP A 43 11.30 -12.23 -15.78
CA ASP A 43 12.31 -12.99 -15.03
C ASP A 43 12.94 -14.14 -15.84
N GLY A 44 12.34 -14.52 -16.97
CA GLY A 44 12.80 -15.59 -17.84
C GLY A 44 12.40 -17.00 -17.41
N ASP A 45 11.63 -17.15 -16.33
CA ASP A 45 11.31 -18.45 -15.72
C ASP A 45 10.12 -19.16 -16.37
N ALA A 46 9.21 -18.43 -17.01
CA ALA A 46 8.01 -18.96 -17.64
C ALA A 46 7.88 -18.56 -19.11
N LEU A 47 7.47 -19.51 -19.96
CA LEU A 47 7.05 -19.29 -21.34
C LEU A 47 5.54 -19.47 -21.44
N PHE A 48 4.85 -18.52 -22.03
CA PHE A 48 3.44 -18.62 -22.39
C PHE A 48 3.29 -18.97 -23.85
N VAL A 49 2.42 -19.92 -24.15
CA VAL A 49 2.24 -20.52 -25.46
C VAL A 49 0.78 -20.39 -25.89
N ALA A 50 0.54 -19.85 -27.08
CA ALA A 50 -0.72 -20.05 -27.78
C ALA A 50 -0.72 -21.44 -28.42
N ASP A 51 -1.47 -22.37 -27.83
CA ASP A 51 -1.63 -23.74 -28.30
C ASP A 51 -2.88 -23.79 -29.21
N ASN A 52 -2.70 -23.32 -30.44
CA ASN A 52 -3.77 -22.96 -31.37
C ASN A 52 -4.78 -24.10 -31.62
N GLY A 53 -4.25 -25.28 -31.97
CA GLY A 53 -5.08 -26.45 -32.29
C GLY A 53 -5.86 -26.97 -31.09
N ASN A 54 -5.35 -26.71 -29.87
CA ASN A 54 -6.01 -27.09 -28.63
C ASN A 54 -6.83 -25.96 -28.00
N ARG A 55 -6.85 -24.76 -28.59
CA ARG A 55 -7.63 -23.60 -28.09
C ARG A 55 -7.31 -23.25 -26.63
N LYS A 56 -6.02 -23.36 -26.29
CA LYS A 56 -5.52 -23.17 -24.93
C LYS A 56 -4.35 -22.20 -24.91
N ILE A 57 -4.20 -21.51 -23.78
CA ILE A 57 -2.98 -20.79 -23.41
C ILE A 57 -2.25 -21.63 -22.38
N ARG A 58 -1.01 -22.01 -22.70
CA ARG A 58 -0.18 -22.90 -21.87
C ARG A 58 0.95 -22.11 -21.23
N ARG A 59 1.35 -22.49 -20.02
CA ARG A 59 2.55 -22.01 -19.34
C ARG A 59 3.57 -23.14 -19.31
N VAL A 60 4.81 -22.85 -19.67
CA VAL A 60 5.95 -23.77 -19.61
C VAL A 60 6.99 -23.19 -18.65
N GLU A 61 7.30 -23.91 -17.59
CA GLU A 61 8.40 -23.57 -16.69
C GLU A 61 9.74 -23.85 -17.39
N VAL A 62 10.57 -22.82 -17.60
CA VAL A 62 11.79 -22.92 -18.42
C VAL A 62 12.84 -23.83 -17.79
N ALA A 63 12.89 -23.89 -16.46
CA ALA A 63 13.86 -24.70 -15.73
C ALA A 63 13.52 -26.19 -15.73
N THR A 64 12.24 -26.54 -15.59
CA THR A 64 11.78 -27.92 -15.40
C THR A 64 11.16 -28.53 -16.66
N GLY A 65 10.69 -27.70 -17.59
CA GLY A 65 9.87 -28.13 -18.73
C GLY A 65 8.44 -28.50 -18.36
N GLU A 66 7.98 -28.15 -17.14
CA GLU A 66 6.60 -28.39 -16.71
C GLU A 66 5.62 -27.51 -17.50
N VAL A 67 4.60 -28.13 -18.07
CA VAL A 67 3.54 -27.51 -18.87
C VAL A 67 2.23 -27.57 -18.10
N THR A 68 1.58 -26.42 -17.97
CA THR A 68 0.24 -26.30 -17.40
C THR A 68 -0.68 -25.45 -18.28
N THR A 69 -1.99 -25.75 -18.25
CA THR A 69 -3.00 -24.92 -18.92
C THR A 69 -3.37 -23.72 -18.04
N VAL A 70 -3.24 -22.51 -18.59
CA VAL A 70 -3.57 -21.25 -17.90
C VAL A 70 -5.01 -20.82 -18.17
N ALA A 71 -5.44 -20.93 -19.43
CA ALA A 71 -6.79 -20.58 -19.86
C ALA A 71 -7.18 -21.37 -21.11
N GLY A 72 -8.47 -21.65 -21.28
CA GLY A 72 -9.02 -22.36 -22.43
C GLY A 72 -9.61 -23.72 -22.06
N SER A 73 -10.87 -23.92 -22.42
CA SER A 73 -11.62 -25.17 -22.26
C SER A 73 -11.21 -26.27 -23.26
N GLY A 74 -10.58 -25.89 -24.37
CA GLY A 74 -10.40 -26.75 -25.54
C GLY A 74 -11.58 -26.75 -26.52
N THR A 75 -12.68 -26.04 -26.23
CA THR A 75 -13.82 -25.87 -27.13
C THR A 75 -13.68 -24.60 -27.96
N GLU A 76 -14.20 -24.60 -29.20
CA GLU A 76 -14.31 -23.36 -30.00
C GLU A 76 -15.23 -22.42 -29.27
N GLY A 77 -14.82 -21.17 -29.15
CA GLY A 77 -15.75 -20.16 -28.70
C GLY A 77 -15.08 -18.84 -28.40
N SER A 78 -15.90 -17.96 -27.84
CA SER A 78 -15.51 -16.63 -27.43
C SER A 78 -15.99 -16.31 -26.01
N ALA A 79 -16.40 -17.32 -25.25
CA ALA A 79 -16.88 -17.13 -23.89
C ALA A 79 -15.72 -16.64 -23.00
N ASP A 80 -15.98 -15.57 -22.24
CA ASP A 80 -15.12 -15.13 -21.15
C ASP A 80 -15.31 -16.05 -19.94
N GLY A 81 -14.23 -16.27 -19.20
CA GLY A 81 -14.23 -17.15 -18.04
C GLY A 81 -12.87 -17.19 -17.36
N MET A 82 -12.82 -17.83 -16.19
CA MET A 82 -11.57 -18.08 -15.47
C MET A 82 -11.04 -19.47 -15.86
N GLY A 83 -9.76 -19.56 -16.22
CA GLY A 83 -9.11 -20.83 -16.50
C GLY A 83 -9.77 -21.61 -17.65
N ASP A 84 -10.19 -22.83 -17.36
CA ASP A 84 -10.84 -23.76 -18.28
C ASP A 84 -12.29 -23.38 -18.63
N ALA A 85 -12.88 -22.38 -17.96
CA ALA A 85 -14.17 -21.83 -18.35
C ALA A 85 -14.10 -20.84 -19.53
N ALA A 86 -12.91 -20.32 -19.86
CA ALA A 86 -12.72 -19.47 -21.02
C ALA A 86 -12.67 -20.31 -22.30
N GLU A 87 -13.29 -19.84 -23.38
CA GLU A 87 -13.22 -20.48 -24.69
C GLU A 87 -12.43 -19.60 -25.66
N PHE A 88 -11.59 -20.21 -26.49
CA PHE A 88 -10.84 -19.53 -27.55
C PHE A 88 -11.17 -20.17 -28.90
N ASP A 89 -11.14 -19.36 -29.95
CA ASP A 89 -11.05 -19.86 -31.32
C ASP A 89 -9.77 -19.31 -31.96
N GLY A 90 -8.91 -20.25 -32.34
CA GLY A 90 -7.56 -20.04 -32.84
C GLY A 90 -6.72 -18.99 -32.09
N PRO A 91 -6.24 -19.24 -30.85
CA PRO A 91 -5.25 -18.36 -30.26
C PRO A 91 -3.96 -18.41 -31.10
N ASP A 92 -3.50 -17.25 -31.57
CA ASP A 92 -2.41 -17.15 -32.54
C ASP A 92 -1.13 -16.55 -31.94
N GLU A 93 -1.27 -15.46 -31.19
CA GLU A 93 -0.14 -14.73 -30.64
C GLU A 93 -0.42 -14.36 -29.20
N VAL A 94 0.64 -14.38 -28.38
CA VAL A 94 0.59 -13.96 -26.98
C VAL A 94 1.65 -12.91 -26.71
N ALA A 95 1.28 -11.86 -25.98
CA ALA A 95 2.20 -10.85 -25.48
C ALA A 95 2.00 -10.69 -23.99
N LEU A 96 3.09 -10.61 -23.23
CA LEU A 96 3.04 -10.47 -21.77
C LEU A 96 3.39 -9.04 -21.37
N SER A 97 2.68 -8.52 -20.37
CA SER A 97 2.98 -7.22 -19.78
C SER A 97 4.35 -7.21 -19.09
N PRO A 98 5.03 -6.06 -19.00
CA PRO A 98 6.37 -5.96 -18.38
C PRO A 98 6.43 -6.37 -16.90
N ASP A 99 5.29 -6.38 -16.21
CA ASP A 99 5.17 -6.82 -14.81
C ASP A 99 4.80 -8.31 -14.68
N GLY A 100 4.62 -9.02 -15.80
CA GLY A 100 4.27 -10.45 -15.84
C GLY A 100 2.84 -10.79 -15.43
N SER A 101 1.97 -9.80 -15.19
CA SER A 101 0.64 -10.02 -14.63
C SER A 101 -0.42 -10.38 -15.69
N THR A 102 -0.25 -9.90 -16.91
CA THR A 102 -1.29 -9.88 -17.93
C THR A 102 -0.77 -10.34 -19.30
N LEU A 103 -1.44 -11.32 -19.89
CA LEU A 103 -1.28 -11.67 -21.30
C LEU A 103 -2.33 -10.98 -22.16
N LEU A 104 -1.90 -10.51 -23.32
CA LEU A 104 -2.77 -10.17 -24.44
C LEU A 104 -2.68 -11.31 -25.45
N VAL A 105 -3.83 -11.86 -25.80
CA VAL A 105 -3.98 -13.01 -26.70
C VAL A 105 -4.73 -12.55 -27.94
N ASN A 106 -4.14 -12.72 -29.12
CA ASN A 106 -4.86 -12.58 -30.37
C ASN A 106 -5.68 -13.86 -30.64
N CYS A 107 -7.00 -13.72 -30.77
CA CYS A 107 -7.94 -14.79 -31.08
C CYS A 107 -9.23 -14.20 -31.66
N ASN A 108 -9.94 -14.94 -32.51
CA ASN A 108 -11.23 -14.51 -33.10
C ASN A 108 -11.17 -13.17 -33.86
N GLY A 109 -10.00 -12.81 -34.42
CA GLY A 109 -9.79 -11.50 -35.06
C GLY A 109 -9.78 -10.30 -34.10
N GLY A 110 -9.62 -10.55 -32.79
CA GLY A 110 -9.53 -9.52 -31.75
C GLY A 110 -8.45 -9.83 -30.70
N LEU A 111 -8.26 -8.88 -29.78
CA LEU A 111 -7.32 -9.03 -28.66
C LEU A 111 -8.10 -9.27 -27.36
N ARG A 112 -7.75 -10.33 -26.62
CA ARG A 112 -8.31 -10.66 -25.31
C ARG A 112 -7.26 -10.62 -24.22
N GLN A 113 -7.67 -10.25 -23.02
CA GLN A 113 -6.81 -10.16 -21.86
C GLN A 113 -6.93 -11.42 -20.98
N VAL A 114 -5.81 -12.02 -20.60
CA VAL A 114 -5.74 -13.16 -19.67
C VAL A 114 -4.85 -12.77 -18.50
N CYS A 115 -5.39 -12.79 -17.28
CA CYS A 115 -4.60 -12.55 -16.06
C CYS A 115 -3.91 -13.87 -15.67
N VAL A 116 -2.57 -13.87 -15.58
CA VAL A 116 -1.78 -15.11 -15.47
C VAL A 116 -1.24 -15.38 -14.07
N ALA A 117 -1.25 -14.35 -13.23
CA ALA A 117 -0.82 -14.44 -11.86
C ALA A 117 -1.99 -13.97 -10.97
N ALA A 118 -2.25 -14.70 -9.89
CA ALA A 118 -2.57 -13.98 -8.66
C ALA A 118 -1.36 -13.05 -8.43
N PRO A 119 -1.58 -11.73 -8.20
CA PRO A 119 -0.48 -10.78 -8.09
C PRO A 119 0.60 -11.35 -7.16
N PRO A 120 1.90 -11.23 -7.51
CA PRO A 120 2.97 -11.77 -6.66
C PRO A 120 2.74 -11.26 -5.25
N PRO A 121 2.96 -12.05 -4.18
CA PRO A 121 2.96 -11.45 -2.85
C PRO A 121 4.00 -10.33 -2.86
N PRO A 122 3.64 -9.03 -2.76
CA PRO A 122 4.60 -7.94 -2.71
C PRO A 122 5.62 -8.17 -1.61
N PRO A 123 6.79 -7.52 -1.71
CA PRO A 123 7.87 -7.66 -0.75
C PRO A 123 7.28 -7.64 0.65
N SER A 124 7.50 -8.73 1.38
CA SER A 124 7.32 -8.70 2.83
C SER A 124 8.20 -7.56 3.31
N PHE A 125 7.60 -6.39 3.53
CA PHE A 125 8.27 -5.38 4.33
C PHE A 125 8.56 -6.10 5.64
N ALA A 126 9.84 -6.18 6.01
CA ALA A 126 10.24 -6.78 7.27
C ALA A 126 9.30 -6.28 8.37
N PRO A 127 8.73 -7.15 9.22
CA PRO A 127 7.72 -6.74 10.20
C PRO A 127 8.21 -5.51 10.97
N ILE A 128 7.32 -4.53 11.22
CA ILE A 128 7.70 -3.36 12.02
C ILE A 128 8.17 -3.90 13.38
N VAL A 129 9.43 -3.64 13.71
CA VAL A 129 10.01 -4.05 15.00
C VAL A 129 9.90 -2.87 15.95
N VAL A 130 9.00 -2.97 16.92
CA VAL A 130 8.89 -1.99 18.00
C VAL A 130 9.93 -2.31 19.07
N PRO A 131 10.84 -1.38 19.43
CA PRO A 131 11.80 -1.60 20.50
C PRO A 131 11.10 -1.72 21.87
N PRO A 132 11.76 -2.33 22.88
CA PRO A 132 11.23 -2.39 24.23
C PRO A 132 11.02 -0.98 24.81
N SER A 133 10.20 -0.91 25.86
CA SER A 133 9.91 0.31 26.62
C SER A 133 11.19 1.04 27.04
N THR A 134 11.20 2.38 26.87
CA THR A 134 12.27 3.26 27.40
C THR A 134 11.87 3.92 28.72
N LEU A 135 10.66 3.69 29.22
CA LEU A 135 10.06 4.40 30.36
C LEU A 135 10.99 4.45 31.58
N ALA A 136 11.54 3.29 31.98
CA ALA A 136 12.42 3.19 33.14
C ALA A 136 13.71 4.01 32.96
N ALA A 137 14.31 3.96 31.77
CA ALA A 137 15.52 4.72 31.45
C ALA A 137 15.25 6.23 31.40
N ASP A 138 14.10 6.63 30.87
CA ASP A 138 13.70 8.04 30.82
C ASP A 138 13.41 8.59 32.21
N PHE A 139 12.75 7.81 33.08
CA PHE A 139 12.47 8.21 34.46
C PHE A 139 13.75 8.28 35.30
N ALA A 140 14.76 7.47 35.01
CA ALA A 140 16.05 7.62 35.66
C ALA A 140 16.68 9.01 35.41
N LYS A 141 16.42 9.64 34.25
CA LYS A 141 16.91 10.98 33.90
C LYS A 141 16.24 12.10 34.70
N THR A 142 15.04 11.87 35.26
CA THR A 142 14.35 12.91 36.04
C THR A 142 15.01 13.17 37.39
N ARG A 143 15.85 12.23 37.86
CA ARG A 143 16.58 12.37 39.11
C ARG A 143 17.85 13.22 38.90
N GLY A 144 17.83 14.44 39.44
CA GLY A 144 19.03 15.29 39.54
C GLY A 144 19.40 16.07 38.28
N ASP A 145 18.60 16.00 37.21
CA ASP A 145 18.73 16.88 36.04
C ASP A 145 18.07 18.24 36.35
N ALA A 146 18.89 19.20 36.79
CA ALA A 146 18.44 20.55 37.11
C ALA A 146 17.94 21.36 35.89
N SER A 147 18.13 20.86 34.66
CA SER A 147 17.59 21.51 33.46
C SER A 147 16.09 21.27 33.30
N LEU A 148 15.56 20.19 33.89
CA LEU A 148 14.15 19.85 33.80
C LEU A 148 13.27 20.85 34.56
N PRO A 149 12.10 21.21 34.02
CA PRO A 149 11.12 22.03 34.73
C PRO A 149 10.48 21.25 35.89
N GLU A 150 10.13 21.96 36.96
CA GLU A 150 9.31 21.43 38.05
C GLU A 150 7.83 21.75 37.83
N GLY A 151 6.96 21.05 38.57
CA GLY A 151 5.53 21.31 38.57
C GLY A 151 4.75 20.64 37.44
N LYS A 152 3.53 21.13 37.25
CA LYS A 152 2.53 20.59 36.33
C LYS A 152 2.08 21.65 35.33
N VAL A 153 1.46 21.21 34.25
CA VAL A 153 0.86 22.04 33.21
C VAL A 153 -0.52 21.51 32.86
N ALA A 154 -1.45 22.41 32.55
CA ALA A 154 -2.70 22.07 31.88
C ALA A 154 -2.56 22.35 30.38
N PHE A 155 -2.99 21.42 29.54
CA PHE A 155 -3.05 21.63 28.09
C PHE A 155 -4.47 21.96 27.67
N LEU A 156 -4.65 23.07 26.97
CA LEU A 156 -5.89 23.45 26.30
C LEU A 156 -5.81 22.90 24.87
N VAL A 157 -6.66 21.96 24.50
CA VAL A 157 -6.56 21.20 23.24
C VAL A 157 -7.74 21.52 22.33
N GLY A 158 -7.44 21.87 21.08
CA GLY A 158 -8.46 22.19 20.08
C GLY A 158 -9.17 23.51 20.33
N ASP A 159 -10.24 23.75 19.57
CA ASP A 159 -10.97 25.03 19.55
C ASP A 159 -12.02 25.13 20.67
N ASP A 160 -12.45 24.00 21.23
CA ASP A 160 -13.49 23.92 22.27
C ASP A 160 -12.93 24.15 23.69
N GLU A 161 -11.65 24.53 23.82
CA GLU A 161 -10.92 24.72 25.09
C GLU A 161 -11.02 23.52 26.06
N GLU A 162 -11.21 22.32 25.53
CA GLU A 162 -11.13 21.10 26.32
C GLU A 162 -9.71 20.95 26.90
N ARG A 163 -9.60 20.38 28.10
CA ARG A 163 -8.35 20.44 28.85
C ARG A 163 -7.91 19.14 29.49
N ILE A 164 -6.60 18.94 29.48
CA ILE A 164 -5.89 17.90 30.22
C ILE A 164 -5.14 18.58 31.35
N ASP A 165 -5.61 18.39 32.57
CA ASP A 165 -5.03 19.00 33.75
C ASP A 165 -3.89 18.17 34.34
N ASP A 166 -3.11 18.81 35.19
CA ASP A 166 -2.18 18.15 36.10
C ASP A 166 -1.05 17.31 35.45
N VAL A 167 -0.66 17.63 34.20
CA VAL A 167 0.38 16.90 33.48
C VAL A 167 1.78 17.26 33.99
N SER A 168 2.58 16.27 34.37
CA SER A 168 3.93 16.49 34.91
C SER A 168 4.90 16.95 33.83
N LYS A 169 5.41 18.18 33.94
CA LYS A 169 6.37 18.76 32.98
C LYS A 169 7.68 17.97 32.91
N CYS A 170 8.20 17.53 34.06
CA CYS A 170 9.47 16.80 34.11
C CYS A 170 9.39 15.45 33.38
N VAL A 171 8.25 14.77 33.48
CA VAL A 171 8.04 13.46 32.83
C VAL A 171 7.97 13.62 31.31
N ILE A 172 7.13 14.53 30.80
CA ILE A 172 7.00 14.72 29.34
C ILE A 172 8.30 15.25 28.71
N CYS A 173 9.07 16.10 29.42
CA CYS A 173 10.39 16.57 28.96
C CYS A 173 11.48 15.49 28.98
N ALA A 174 11.34 14.46 29.81
CA ALA A 174 12.26 13.33 29.80
C ALA A 174 12.07 12.44 28.56
N ARG A 175 10.89 12.51 27.94
CA ARG A 175 10.43 11.57 26.91
C ARG A 175 10.15 12.19 25.54
N SER A 176 10.13 13.52 25.46
CA SER A 176 10.05 14.27 24.22
C SER A 176 11.08 15.41 24.22
N PRO A 177 11.99 15.45 23.23
CA PRO A 177 12.91 16.58 23.09
C PRO A 177 12.19 17.89 22.73
N VAL A 178 11.00 17.79 22.12
CA VAL A 178 10.16 18.96 21.80
C VAL A 178 9.59 19.57 23.07
N PHE A 179 9.03 18.76 23.97
CA PHE A 179 8.62 19.27 25.28
C PHE A 179 9.80 19.77 26.12
N ARG A 180 10.96 19.09 26.06
CA ARG A 180 12.18 19.58 26.72
C ARG A 180 12.59 20.97 26.22
N THR A 181 12.44 21.22 24.93
CA THR A 181 12.71 22.54 24.34
C THR A 181 11.65 23.55 24.78
N MET A 182 10.36 23.20 24.66
CA MET A 182 9.23 24.06 25.03
C MET A 182 9.30 24.53 26.49
N PHE A 183 9.55 23.63 27.43
CA PHE A 183 9.68 23.97 28.86
C PHE A 183 11.13 24.20 29.30
N GLY A 184 12.04 24.42 28.34
CA GLY A 184 13.45 24.65 28.58
C GLY A 184 13.73 25.99 29.27
N ILE A 185 14.95 26.14 29.81
CA ILE A 185 15.38 27.38 30.46
C ILE A 185 15.31 28.54 29.46
N GLY A 186 14.66 29.63 29.86
CA GLY A 186 14.50 30.84 29.03
C GLY A 186 13.25 30.85 28.17
N MET A 187 12.46 29.78 28.15
CA MET A 187 11.17 29.74 27.45
C MET A 187 10.05 30.24 28.34
N LYS A 188 9.07 30.93 27.76
CA LYS A 188 7.91 31.48 28.48
C LYS A 188 7.04 30.36 29.06
N GLU A 189 6.93 29.27 28.32
CA GLU A 189 6.10 28.12 28.64
C GLU A 189 6.64 27.36 29.86
N ARG A 190 7.93 27.50 30.20
CA ARG A 190 8.57 26.85 31.35
C ARG A 190 7.79 27.05 32.64
N ASP A 191 7.37 28.28 32.91
CA ASP A 191 6.63 28.65 34.13
C ASP A 191 5.12 28.80 33.89
N ALA A 192 4.65 28.56 32.66
CA ALA A 192 3.23 28.65 32.33
C ALA A 192 2.42 27.56 33.03
N ALA A 193 1.28 27.93 33.62
CA ALA A 193 0.32 26.96 34.16
C ALA A 193 -0.47 26.27 33.04
N GLU A 194 -0.63 26.94 31.90
CA GLU A 194 -1.45 26.50 30.78
C GLU A 194 -0.71 26.67 29.45
N VAL A 195 -0.87 25.71 28.54
CA VAL A 195 -0.34 25.74 27.17
C VAL A 195 -1.42 25.31 26.19
N THR A 196 -1.62 26.08 25.12
CA THR A 196 -2.58 25.74 24.06
C THR A 196 -1.92 24.85 23.00
N VAL A 197 -2.64 23.80 22.60
CA VAL A 197 -2.26 22.86 21.54
C VAL A 197 -3.33 22.89 20.46
N SER A 198 -2.94 23.36 19.28
CA SER A 198 -3.83 23.45 18.11
C SER A 198 -3.62 22.26 17.17
N HIS A 199 -4.54 22.08 16.22
CA HIS A 199 -4.45 21.08 15.14
C HIS A 199 -4.45 19.61 15.61
N THR A 200 -5.11 19.31 16.72
CA THR A 200 -5.38 17.94 17.19
C THR A 200 -6.65 17.94 18.03
N ASP A 201 -7.32 16.79 18.13
CA ASP A 201 -8.43 16.58 19.06
C ASP A 201 -7.93 16.17 20.46
N LEU A 202 -8.79 16.33 21.46
CA LEU A 202 -8.50 15.98 22.85
C LEU A 202 -8.15 14.50 23.02
N ALA A 203 -8.83 13.58 22.34
CA ALA A 203 -8.63 12.15 22.54
C ALA A 203 -7.25 11.70 22.03
N SER A 204 -6.83 12.17 20.86
CA SER A 204 -5.51 11.88 20.29
C SER A 204 -4.38 12.49 21.13
N PHE A 205 -4.55 13.74 21.58
CA PHE A 205 -3.54 14.38 22.44
C PHE A 205 -3.49 13.75 23.84
N THR A 206 -4.63 13.32 24.39
CA THR A 206 -4.68 12.56 25.65
C THR A 206 -3.94 11.24 25.52
N ALA A 207 -4.12 10.51 24.41
CA ALA A 207 -3.38 9.28 24.16
C ALA A 207 -1.85 9.50 24.08
N LEU A 208 -1.40 10.62 23.50
CA LEU A 208 0.01 11.01 23.52
C LEU A 208 0.51 11.24 24.95
N VAL A 209 -0.22 12.04 25.74
CA VAL A 209 0.15 12.36 27.12
C VAL A 209 0.18 11.09 27.98
N ASP A 210 -0.84 10.24 27.90
CA ASP A 210 -0.91 8.97 28.61
C ASP A 210 0.26 8.06 28.26
N TYR A 211 0.61 7.99 26.96
CA TYR A 211 1.79 7.23 26.53
C TYR A 211 3.08 7.78 27.13
N LEU A 212 3.27 9.11 27.13
CA LEU A 212 4.44 9.73 27.76
C LEU A 212 4.49 9.46 29.27
N LEU A 213 3.35 9.45 29.95
CA LEU A 213 3.31 9.23 31.41
C LEU A 213 3.46 7.75 31.81
N SER A 214 3.04 6.80 30.96
CA SER A 214 2.84 5.41 31.39
C SER A 214 3.32 4.34 30.41
N ASP A 215 3.69 4.72 29.19
CA ASP A 215 3.96 3.81 28.06
C ASP A 215 2.74 2.98 27.61
N LYS A 216 1.53 3.32 28.11
CA LYS A 216 0.26 2.75 27.68
C LYS A 216 -0.03 3.19 26.26
N PHE A 217 -0.22 2.22 25.37
CA PHE A 217 -0.68 2.43 24.01
C PHE A 217 -2.15 2.02 23.94
N ASP A 218 -3.03 3.02 23.81
CA ASP A 218 -4.47 2.83 23.79
C ASP A 218 -5.07 3.66 22.66
N LEU A 219 -5.78 3.00 21.77
CA LEU A 219 -6.45 3.63 20.64
C LEU A 219 -7.96 3.67 20.84
N GLY A 220 -8.47 3.39 22.04
CA GLY A 220 -9.89 3.41 22.39
C GLY A 220 -10.75 2.43 21.58
N GLU A 221 -12.03 2.78 21.40
CA GLU A 221 -13.03 1.93 20.74
C GLU A 221 -12.73 1.66 19.25
N GLU A 222 -13.19 0.51 18.74
CA GLU A 222 -12.91 0.03 17.38
C GLU A 222 -13.34 1.00 16.27
N GLY A 223 -14.47 1.70 16.44
CA GLY A 223 -15.08 2.55 15.42
C GLY A 223 -14.27 3.80 15.01
N GLY A 224 -13.21 4.16 15.75
CA GLY A 224 -12.34 5.29 15.44
C GLY A 224 -10.85 4.95 15.52
N ARG A 225 -10.51 3.67 15.66
CA ARG A 225 -9.15 3.22 15.96
C ARG A 225 -8.13 3.60 14.88
N ALA A 226 -8.52 3.48 13.61
CA ALA A 226 -7.67 3.80 12.47
C ALA A 226 -7.34 5.30 12.43
N GLN A 227 -8.36 6.16 12.55
CA GLN A 227 -8.19 7.61 12.55
C GLN A 227 -7.31 8.05 13.73
N ARG A 228 -7.62 7.57 14.95
CA ARG A 228 -6.81 7.88 16.13
C ARG A 228 -5.36 7.39 15.99
N ALA A 229 -5.11 6.28 15.31
CA ALA A 229 -3.75 5.81 15.05
C ALA A 229 -3.01 6.70 14.05
N LEU A 230 -3.70 7.29 13.06
CA LEU A 230 -3.12 8.30 12.16
C LEU A 230 -2.76 9.57 12.94
N ASP A 231 -3.74 10.14 13.65
CA ASP A 231 -3.57 11.39 14.40
C ASP A 231 -2.47 11.24 15.47
N LEU A 232 -2.48 10.13 16.22
CA LEU A 232 -1.47 9.86 17.24
C LEU A 232 -0.08 9.63 16.65
N ARG A 233 0.01 9.12 15.42
CA ARG A 233 1.30 8.97 14.73
C ARG A 233 1.86 10.33 14.31
N GLU A 234 1.03 11.21 13.77
CA GLU A 234 1.44 12.58 13.43
C GLU A 234 1.93 13.31 14.69
N LEU A 235 1.21 13.18 15.80
CA LEU A 235 1.64 13.68 17.10
C LEU A 235 2.98 13.05 17.54
N ALA A 236 3.14 11.74 17.40
CA ALA A 236 4.39 11.07 17.77
C ALA A 236 5.58 11.58 16.94
N GLN A 237 5.38 11.88 15.65
CA GLN A 237 6.41 12.50 14.81
C GLN A 237 6.68 13.94 15.25
N MET A 238 5.62 14.73 15.43
CA MET A 238 5.69 16.14 15.83
C MET A 238 6.43 16.32 17.15
N TYR A 239 6.11 15.49 18.16
CA TYR A 239 6.72 15.52 19.48
C TYR A 239 7.95 14.62 19.60
N GLN A 240 8.38 13.99 18.51
CA GLN A 240 9.56 13.13 18.41
C GLN A 240 9.57 12.00 19.47
N VAL A 241 8.57 11.12 19.38
CA VAL A 241 8.36 9.96 20.23
C VAL A 241 8.44 8.68 19.37
N PRO A 242 9.65 8.21 18.98
CA PRO A 242 9.81 7.24 17.89
C PRO A 242 9.16 5.87 18.18
N ARG A 243 9.16 5.43 19.45
CA ARG A 243 8.54 4.15 19.81
C ARG A 243 7.01 4.19 19.65
N LEU A 244 6.39 5.34 19.95
CA LEU A 244 4.95 5.54 19.74
C LEU A 244 4.62 5.58 18.25
N GLU A 245 5.44 6.27 17.46
CA GLU A 245 5.29 6.30 16.00
C GLU A 245 5.29 4.88 15.41
N LEU A 246 6.21 4.01 15.85
CA LEU A 246 6.27 2.62 15.41
C LEU A 246 5.07 1.78 15.87
N LEU A 247 4.56 2.01 17.09
CA LEU A 247 3.34 1.35 17.58
C LEU A 247 2.11 1.74 16.75
N CYS A 248 1.95 3.03 16.44
CA CYS A 248 0.88 3.49 15.55
C CYS A 248 1.03 2.91 14.15
N ALA A 249 2.26 2.92 13.59
CA ALA A 249 2.52 2.35 12.28
C ALA A 249 2.17 0.85 12.24
N GLN A 250 2.52 0.07 13.27
CA GLN A 250 2.13 -1.33 13.37
C GLN A 250 0.60 -1.49 13.47
N ALA A 251 -0.07 -0.71 14.33
CA ALA A 251 -1.52 -0.78 14.50
C ALA A 251 -2.27 -0.47 13.19
N LEU A 252 -1.79 0.50 12.40
CA LEU A 252 -2.37 0.82 11.09
C LEU A 252 -2.29 -0.35 10.10
N GLN A 253 -1.25 -1.19 10.19
CA GLN A 253 -1.13 -2.39 9.36
C GLN A 253 -2.11 -3.49 9.76
N GLU A 254 -2.45 -3.58 11.04
CA GLU A 254 -3.38 -4.58 11.57
C GLU A 254 -4.85 -4.23 11.30
N VAL A 255 -5.15 -2.95 11.02
CA VAL A 255 -6.52 -2.44 10.83
C VAL A 255 -6.92 -2.33 9.35
N VAL A 256 -6.06 -2.74 8.41
CA VAL A 256 -6.41 -2.77 6.97
C VAL A 256 -7.48 -3.83 6.70
N ALA A 257 -8.69 -3.37 6.35
CA ALA A 257 -9.90 -4.16 6.13
C ALA A 257 -10.75 -3.52 5.02
N PRO A 258 -11.84 -4.14 4.52
CA PRO A 258 -12.55 -3.64 3.33
C PRO A 258 -13.01 -2.19 3.45
N ALA A 259 -13.58 -1.81 4.60
CA ALA A 259 -14.08 -0.46 4.87
C ALA A 259 -12.99 0.58 5.19
N THR A 260 -11.81 0.14 5.63
CA THR A 260 -10.72 1.04 6.08
C THR A 260 -9.60 1.16 5.06
N ALA A 261 -9.48 0.23 4.12
CA ALA A 261 -8.38 0.15 3.17
C ALA A 261 -8.26 1.40 2.29
N VAL A 262 -9.38 1.97 1.88
CA VAL A 262 -9.41 3.15 1.01
C VAL A 262 -9.09 4.45 1.78
N PRO A 263 -9.73 4.75 2.93
CA PRO A 263 -9.32 5.88 3.78
C PRO A 263 -7.84 5.83 4.19
N LEU A 264 -7.34 4.64 4.55
CA LEU A 264 -5.93 4.46 4.90
C LEU A 264 -4.99 4.64 3.70
N LEU A 265 -5.41 4.29 2.49
CA LEU A 265 -4.64 4.51 1.27
C LEU A 265 -4.44 6.01 1.00
N GLU A 266 -5.49 6.80 1.18
CA GLU A 266 -5.46 8.26 1.05
C GLU A 266 -4.58 8.89 2.13
N ALA A 267 -4.80 8.54 3.40
CA ALA A 267 -3.99 9.03 4.50
C ALA A 267 -2.49 8.69 4.33
N ALA A 268 -2.19 7.47 3.87
CA ALA A 268 -0.81 7.06 3.57
C ALA A 268 -0.19 7.85 2.42
N HIS A 269 -0.99 8.28 1.44
CA HIS A 269 -0.52 9.14 0.36
C HIS A 269 -0.17 10.55 0.87
N THR A 270 -1.05 11.16 1.66
CA THR A 270 -0.87 12.50 2.23
C THR A 270 0.32 12.57 3.18
N THR A 271 0.49 11.53 4.00
CA THR A 271 1.59 11.46 5.00
C THR A 271 2.90 10.94 4.43
N GLY A 272 2.92 10.46 3.18
CA GLY A 272 4.10 9.88 2.55
C GLY A 272 4.53 8.52 3.12
N ASP A 273 3.63 7.78 3.80
CA ASP A 273 3.91 6.44 4.28
C ASP A 273 3.89 5.42 3.13
N GLY A 274 5.06 5.22 2.51
CA GLY A 274 5.22 4.26 1.42
C GLY A 274 4.88 2.82 1.78
N ARG A 275 5.02 2.42 3.06
CA ARG A 275 4.74 1.04 3.49
C ARG A 275 3.25 0.81 3.65
N LEU A 276 2.55 1.70 4.35
CA LEU A 276 1.09 1.64 4.47
C LEU A 276 0.43 1.81 3.10
N LEU A 277 0.93 2.73 2.27
CA LEU A 277 0.45 2.95 0.90
C LEU A 277 0.54 1.66 0.07
N ALA A 278 1.68 0.96 0.12
CA ALA A 278 1.87 -0.31 -0.58
C ALA A 278 0.93 -1.41 -0.06
N GLN A 279 0.74 -1.50 1.27
CA GLN A 279 -0.15 -2.48 1.88
C GLN A 279 -1.61 -2.23 1.49
N CYS A 280 -2.10 -1.00 1.60
CA CYS A 280 -3.47 -0.65 1.23
C CYS A 280 -3.72 -0.86 -0.26
N ARG A 281 -2.78 -0.49 -1.14
CA ARG A 281 -2.88 -0.76 -2.60
C ARG A 281 -3.04 -2.24 -2.89
N ARG A 282 -2.23 -3.09 -2.24
CA ARG A 282 -2.32 -4.54 -2.38
C ARG A 282 -3.67 -5.06 -1.88
N TYR A 283 -4.09 -4.64 -0.68
CA TYR A 283 -5.35 -5.10 -0.11
C TYR A 283 -6.54 -4.77 -1.03
N VAL A 284 -6.57 -3.55 -1.57
CA VAL A 284 -7.61 -3.13 -2.53
C VAL A 284 -7.56 -3.94 -3.82
N ALA A 285 -6.37 -4.27 -4.33
CA ALA A 285 -6.23 -5.13 -5.51
C ALA A 285 -6.73 -6.56 -5.26
N ASP A 286 -6.37 -7.15 -4.12
CA ASP A 286 -6.70 -8.53 -3.77
C ASP A 286 -8.20 -8.69 -3.37
N HIS A 287 -8.82 -7.65 -2.80
CA HIS A 287 -10.17 -7.70 -2.20
C HIS A 287 -11.14 -6.70 -2.85
N ALA A 288 -10.97 -6.41 -4.13
CA ALA A 288 -11.69 -5.32 -4.83
C ALA A 288 -13.23 -5.42 -4.73
N ALA A 289 -13.79 -6.63 -4.73
CA ALA A 289 -15.24 -6.85 -4.60
C ALA A 289 -15.75 -6.49 -3.19
N GLU A 290 -15.03 -6.90 -2.16
CA GLU A 290 -15.37 -6.64 -0.75
C GLU A 290 -15.20 -5.15 -0.42
N VAL A 291 -14.11 -4.54 -0.90
CA VAL A 291 -13.88 -3.10 -0.76
C VAL A 291 -15.01 -2.30 -1.42
N ARG A 292 -15.45 -2.70 -2.62
CA ARG A 292 -16.59 -2.06 -3.30
C ARG A 292 -17.89 -2.23 -2.51
N ALA A 293 -18.14 -3.43 -1.97
CA ALA A 293 -19.33 -3.72 -1.18
C ALA A 293 -19.36 -2.98 0.17
N SER A 294 -18.19 -2.65 0.72
CA SER A 294 -18.07 -1.94 2.00
C SER A 294 -18.42 -0.44 1.93
N GLY A 295 -18.63 0.12 0.72
CA GLY A 295 -18.83 1.55 0.52
C GLY A 295 -17.54 2.38 0.58
N GLY A 296 -16.38 1.78 0.82
CA GLY A 296 -15.09 2.48 0.90
C GLY A 296 -14.72 3.25 -0.38
N VAL A 297 -15.20 2.82 -1.55
CA VAL A 297 -15.00 3.53 -2.83
C VAL A 297 -15.88 4.79 -2.95
N GLU A 298 -17.04 4.82 -2.29
CA GLU A 298 -17.93 6.00 -2.31
C GLU A 298 -17.33 7.15 -1.51
N GLN A 299 -16.57 6.86 -0.44
CA GLN A 299 -15.84 7.84 0.36
C GLN A 299 -14.76 8.60 -0.44
N LEU A 300 -14.14 7.98 -1.47
CA LEU A 300 -13.21 8.67 -2.39
C LEU A 300 -13.87 9.75 -3.24
N ARG A 301 -15.17 9.60 -3.58
CA ARG A 301 -15.89 10.61 -4.37
C ARG A 301 -16.13 11.88 -3.57
N ASP A 302 -16.25 11.77 -2.26
CA ASP A 302 -16.50 12.91 -1.38
C ASP A 302 -15.20 13.66 -1.03
N PHE A 303 -14.09 12.95 -0.82
CA PHE A 303 -12.78 13.58 -0.53
C PHE A 303 -12.06 14.09 -1.79
N GLY A 304 -12.00 13.30 -2.87
CA GLY A 304 -11.23 13.63 -4.07
C GLY A 304 -11.85 14.71 -4.97
N VAL A 305 -13.18 14.91 -4.94
CA VAL A 305 -13.83 15.92 -5.79
C VAL A 305 -13.71 17.33 -5.18
N ALA A 306 -13.57 17.46 -3.86
CA ALA A 306 -13.46 18.76 -3.20
C ALA A 306 -12.07 19.41 -3.40
N GLU A 307 -10.98 18.66 -3.18
CA GLU A 307 -9.61 19.17 -3.37
C GLU A 307 -9.26 19.41 -4.85
N LEU A 308 -9.72 18.53 -5.76
CA LEU A 308 -9.53 18.74 -7.21
C LEU A 308 -10.36 19.92 -7.73
N LYS A 309 -11.57 20.16 -7.20
CA LYS A 309 -12.35 21.35 -7.57
C LYS A 309 -11.67 22.64 -7.09
N GLY A 310 -11.09 22.64 -5.89
CA GLY A 310 -10.35 23.79 -5.36
C GLY A 310 -9.10 24.12 -6.17
N THR A 311 -8.33 23.11 -6.56
CA THR A 311 -7.09 23.30 -7.34
C THR A 311 -7.34 23.66 -8.81
N VAL A 312 -8.40 23.13 -9.43
CA VAL A 312 -8.84 23.53 -10.77
C VAL A 312 -9.40 24.96 -10.77
N ALA A 313 -10.27 25.30 -9.81
CA ALA A 313 -10.81 26.66 -9.70
C ALA A 313 -9.70 27.72 -9.43
N ALA A 314 -8.70 27.38 -8.63
CA ALA A 314 -7.55 28.25 -8.39
C ALA A 314 -6.71 28.47 -9.67
N ARG A 315 -6.46 27.40 -10.45
CA ARG A 315 -5.72 27.50 -11.72
C ARG A 315 -6.50 28.26 -12.80
N ASP A 316 -7.82 28.09 -12.86
CA ASP A 316 -8.67 28.82 -13.81
C ASP A 316 -8.71 30.32 -13.49
N ALA A 317 -8.77 30.69 -12.21
CA ALA A 317 -8.70 32.09 -11.78
C ALA A 317 -7.33 32.74 -12.10
N GLU A 318 -6.24 31.98 -11.95
CA GLU A 318 -4.89 32.44 -12.29
C GLU A 318 -4.72 32.60 -13.82
N LEU A 319 -5.28 31.68 -14.61
CA LEU A 319 -5.25 31.72 -16.07
C LEU A 319 -6.05 32.91 -16.64
N GLU A 320 -7.21 33.21 -16.07
CA GLU A 320 -8.02 34.38 -16.45
C GLU A 320 -7.33 35.71 -16.07
N LYS A 321 -6.63 35.75 -14.92
CA LYS A 321 -5.83 36.91 -14.53
C LYS A 321 -4.67 37.15 -15.50
N VAL A 322 -3.98 36.09 -15.92
CA VAL A 322 -2.91 36.17 -16.94
C VAL A 322 -3.46 36.60 -18.30
N ARG A 323 -4.64 36.12 -18.71
CA ARG A 323 -5.30 36.55 -19.95
C ARG A 323 -5.68 38.03 -19.93
N ALA A 324 -6.21 38.52 -18.81
CA ALA A 324 -6.54 39.93 -18.63
C ALA A 324 -5.28 40.83 -18.70
N GLU A 325 -4.20 40.43 -18.04
CA GLU A 325 -2.92 41.16 -18.07
C GLU A 325 -2.26 41.17 -19.46
N VAL A 326 -2.43 40.10 -20.25
CA VAL A 326 -1.95 40.04 -21.65
C VAL A 326 -2.81 40.90 -22.58
N ALA A 327 -4.13 40.97 -22.35
CA ALA A 327 -5.04 41.80 -23.13
C ALA A 327 -4.88 43.31 -22.86
N GLU A 328 -4.46 43.70 -21.66
CA GLU A 328 -4.18 45.12 -21.32
C GLU A 328 -2.83 45.61 -21.88
N ARG A 329 -1.95 44.68 -22.31
CA ARG A 329 -0.62 44.98 -22.88
C ARG A 329 -0.56 44.89 -24.42
N ALA A 330 -1.68 44.57 -25.08
CA ALA A 330 -1.81 44.49 -26.55
C ALA A 330 -2.58 45.68 -27.10
#